data_AF-A0A0M8KNU1-F1
#
_entry.id   AF-A0A0M8KNU1-F1
#
_cell.length_a   1.000
_cell.length_b   1.000
_cell.length_c   1.000
_cell.angle_alpha   90.00
_cell.angle_beta   90.00
_cell.angle_gamma   90.00
#
_symmetry.space_group_name_H-M   'P 1'
#
loop_
_entity.id
_entity.type
_entity.pdbx_description
1 polymer ?
#
loop_
_entity_poly.entity_id
_entity_poly.type
_entity_poly.pdbx_seq_one_letter_code
_entity_poly.pdbx_strand_id
1 'polypeptide(L)'
;MDLDLTPSPRSHGAQRMITATVLVCEALVVFFAVLVAHQLAPDDRALTWTWGLVTAIALLLNGGLLSRGAWAYWLALALQIPAILLGLQVSAMWVIGLGFAAMLAYGIVKGRQLDREKDAVDARLLASDGTDER
;
A
#
# COMPACT_ATOMS: atom_id res chain seq x y z
N MET A 1 -3.33 -18.51 -10.87
CA MET A 1 -2.50 -18.26 -9.68
C MET A 1 -3.44 -17.89 -8.55
N ASP A 2 -3.75 -18.82 -7.66
CA ASP A 2 -4.51 -18.51 -6.45
C ASP A 2 -3.64 -17.63 -5.55
N LEU A 3 -3.90 -16.32 -5.61
CA LEU A 3 -3.27 -15.34 -4.75
C LEU A 3 -3.91 -15.45 -3.38
N ASP A 4 -3.42 -16.41 -2.58
CA ASP A 4 -3.74 -16.50 -1.16
C ASP A 4 -3.14 -15.28 -0.43
N LEU A 5 -4.03 -14.39 0.00
CA LEU A 5 -3.75 -13.13 0.66
C LEU A 5 -4.04 -13.19 2.17
N THR A 6 -4.21 -14.40 2.73
CA THR A 6 -4.38 -14.54 4.18
C THR A 6 -3.28 -13.78 4.92
N PRO A 7 -3.65 -12.81 5.78
CA PRO A 7 -2.67 -12.04 6.53
C PRO A 7 -1.87 -12.98 7.45
N SER A 8 -0.55 -12.75 7.56
CA SER A 8 0.23 -13.36 8.64
C SER A 8 -0.41 -13.00 9.99
N PRO A 9 -0.52 -13.94 10.94
CA PRO A 9 -1.09 -13.69 12.27
C PRO A 9 -0.24 -12.74 13.12
N ARG A 10 0.97 -12.36 12.66
CA ARG A 10 1.83 -11.40 13.37
C ARG A 10 1.22 -10.00 13.38
N SER A 11 1.17 -9.39 14.56
CA SER A 11 0.67 -8.01 14.76
C SER A 11 1.43 -6.96 13.92
N HIS A 12 2.69 -7.24 13.57
CA HIS A 12 3.60 -6.38 12.80
C HIS A 12 4.32 -7.14 11.67
N GLY A 13 3.58 -7.90 10.84
CA GLY A 13 4.15 -8.53 9.64
C GLY A 13 4.82 -7.49 8.72
N ALA A 14 5.99 -7.82 8.19
CA ALA A 14 6.76 -6.94 7.30
C ALA A 14 5.95 -6.54 6.07
N GLN A 15 5.11 -7.46 5.55
CA GLN A 15 4.20 -7.15 4.45
C GLN A 15 3.24 -6.00 4.78
N ARG A 16 2.63 -6.04 5.97
CA ARG A 16 1.68 -5.02 6.42
C ARG A 16 2.36 -3.67 6.59
N MET A 17 3.54 -3.66 7.20
CA MET A 17 4.29 -2.43 7.49
C MET A 17 4.75 -1.74 6.19
N ILE A 18 5.36 -2.50 5.28
CA ILE A 18 5.82 -1.98 3.98
C ILE A 18 4.64 -1.41 3.18
N THR A 19 3.54 -2.17 3.08
CA THR A 19 2.36 -1.74 2.33
C THR A 19 1.73 -0.48 2.92
N ALA A 20 1.60 -0.40 4.25
CA ALA A 20 1.06 0.78 4.92
C ALA A 20 1.95 2.02 4.71
N THR A 21 3.27 1.88 4.80
CA THR A 21 4.20 2.98 4.53
C THR A 21 4.09 3.47 3.09
N VAL A 22 4.02 2.57 2.11
CA VAL A 22 3.84 2.91 0.70
C VAL A 22 2.55 3.69 0.48
N LEU A 23 1.42 3.25 1.03
CA LEU A 23 0.12 3.93 0.92
C LEU A 23 0.14 5.34 1.54
N VAL A 24 0.82 5.52 2.68
CA VAL A 24 0.95 6.85 3.31
C VAL A 24 1.81 7.78 2.46
N CYS A 25 2.96 7.30 1.96
CA CYS A 25 3.80 8.08 1.05
C CYS A 25 3.04 8.46 -0.23
N GLU A 26 2.26 7.54 -0.78
CA GLU A 26 1.45 7.81 -1.97
C GLU A 26 0.36 8.85 -1.70
N ALA A 27 -0.31 8.78 -0.56
CA ALA A 27 -1.32 9.77 -0.19
C ALA A 27 -0.75 11.20 -0.14
N LEU A 28 0.47 11.36 0.38
CA LEU A 28 1.18 12.66 0.38
C LEU A 28 1.50 13.13 -1.04
N VAL A 29 1.94 12.21 -1.90
CA VAL A 29 2.25 12.48 -3.31
C VAL A 29 0.98 12.90 -4.06
N VAL A 30 -0.13 12.19 -3.87
CA VAL A 30 -1.44 12.55 -4.44
C VAL A 30 -1.89 13.92 -3.95
N PHE A 31 -1.71 14.22 -2.65
CA PHE A 31 -2.02 15.54 -2.10
C PHE A 31 -1.21 16.66 -2.79
N PHE A 32 0.09 16.46 -3.01
CA PHE A 32 0.89 17.42 -3.77
C PHE A 32 0.48 17.50 -5.24
N ALA A 33 0.09 16.38 -5.86
CA ALA A 33 -0.43 16.37 -7.23
C ALA A 33 -1.67 17.28 -7.36
N VAL A 34 -2.57 17.24 -6.37
CA VAL A 34 -3.76 18.11 -6.33
C VAL A 34 -3.37 19.59 -6.27
N LEU A 35 -2.37 19.95 -5.46
CA LEU A 35 -1.89 21.33 -5.40
C LEU A 35 -1.32 21.81 -6.73
N VAL A 36 -0.57 20.94 -7.43
CA VAL A 36 -0.04 21.23 -8.78
C VAL A 36 -1.19 21.37 -9.77
N ALA A 37 -2.10 20.40 -9.81
CA ALA A 37 -3.27 20.42 -10.70
C ALA A 37 -4.15 21.65 -10.47
N HIS A 38 -4.31 22.10 -9.23
CA HIS A 38 -5.06 23.30 -8.88
C HIS A 38 -4.47 24.58 -9.51
N GLN A 39 -3.15 24.63 -9.74
CA GLN A 39 -2.52 25.74 -10.45
C GLN A 39 -2.59 25.59 -11.96
N LEU A 40 -2.57 24.35 -12.49
CA LEU A 40 -2.58 24.08 -13.92
C LEU A 40 -3.98 24.17 -14.55
N ALA A 41 -5.05 23.84 -13.81
CA ALA A 41 -6.42 23.79 -14.32
C ALA A 41 -7.37 24.65 -13.46
N PRO A 42 -7.42 25.98 -13.70
CA PRO A 42 -8.27 26.89 -12.94
C PRO A 42 -9.78 26.63 -13.07
N ASP A 43 -10.20 26.10 -14.22
CA ASP A 43 -11.62 25.91 -14.54
C ASP A 43 -12.21 24.65 -13.90
N ASP A 44 -11.38 23.62 -13.66
CA ASP A 44 -11.80 22.32 -13.11
C ASP A 44 -11.45 22.14 -11.62
N ARG A 45 -11.18 23.23 -10.88
CA ARG A 45 -10.70 23.18 -9.48
C ARG A 45 -11.56 22.28 -8.58
N ALA A 46 -12.88 22.30 -8.74
CA ALA A 46 -13.79 21.49 -7.93
C ALA A 46 -13.60 19.99 -8.18
N LEU A 47 -13.42 19.59 -9.44
CA LEU A 47 -13.19 18.19 -9.83
C LEU A 47 -11.82 17.73 -9.33
N THR A 48 -10.77 18.52 -9.55
CA THR A 48 -9.41 18.25 -9.10
C THR A 48 -9.32 18.03 -7.59
N TRP A 49 -9.94 18.93 -6.81
CA TRP A 49 -9.99 18.81 -5.36
C TRP A 49 -10.79 17.60 -4.90
N THR A 50 -11.99 17.40 -5.46
CA THR A 50 -12.85 16.28 -5.03
C THR A 50 -12.18 14.94 -5.35
N TRP A 51 -11.69 14.76 -6.58
CA TRP A 51 -11.04 13.52 -7.02
C TRP A 51 -9.79 13.20 -6.20
N GLY A 52 -8.87 14.16 -6.10
CA GLY A 52 -7.58 13.88 -5.47
C GLY A 52 -7.65 13.84 -3.94
N LEU A 53 -8.51 14.64 -3.30
CA LEU A 53 -8.71 14.56 -1.86
C LEU A 53 -9.41 13.25 -1.47
N VAL A 54 -10.42 12.81 -2.23
CA VAL A 54 -11.07 11.51 -2.03
C VAL A 54 -10.04 10.39 -2.19
N THR A 55 -9.19 10.45 -3.21
CA THR A 55 -8.15 9.45 -3.45
C THR A 55 -7.13 9.41 -2.31
N ALA A 56 -6.63 10.57 -1.86
CA ALA A 56 -5.67 10.65 -0.75
C ALA A 56 -6.25 10.12 0.56
N ILE A 57 -7.50 10.50 0.88
CA ILE A 57 -8.20 10.01 2.09
C ILE A 57 -8.41 8.50 1.99
N ALA A 58 -8.82 7.99 0.83
CA ALA A 58 -9.04 6.55 0.63
C ALA A 58 -7.74 5.74 0.80
N LEU A 59 -6.61 6.25 0.31
CA LEU A 59 -5.28 5.65 0.52
C LEU A 59 -4.91 5.59 2.00
N LEU A 60 -5.11 6.69 2.75
CA LEU A 60 -4.84 6.75 4.20
C LEU A 60 -5.74 5.79 4.99
N LEU A 61 -7.04 5.79 4.69
CA LEU A 61 -8.00 4.90 5.34
C LEU A 61 -7.64 3.44 5.08
N ASN A 62 -7.25 3.10 3.84
CA ASN A 62 -6.84 1.74 3.50
C ASN A 62 -5.57 1.31 4.26
N GLY A 63 -4.62 2.22 4.49
CA GLY A 63 -3.45 1.97 5.34
C GLY A 63 -3.82 1.56 6.76
N GLY A 64 -4.86 2.17 7.36
CA GLY A 64 -5.39 1.75 8.66
C GLY A 64 -6.16 0.42 8.59
N LEU A 65 -6.86 0.19 7.49
CA LEU A 65 -7.70 -0.98 7.24
C LEU A 65 -6.92 -2.25 6.92
N LEU A 66 -5.62 -2.13 6.64
CA LEU A 66 -4.70 -3.25 6.45
C LEU A 66 -4.65 -4.23 7.66
N SER A 67 -5.16 -3.82 8.83
CA SER A 67 -5.36 -4.69 10.00
C SER A 67 -6.52 -5.68 9.87
N ARG A 68 -7.48 -5.45 8.96
CA ARG A 68 -8.77 -6.16 8.93
C ARG A 68 -8.85 -7.33 7.96
N GLY A 69 -7.83 -7.59 7.14
CA GLY A 69 -7.79 -8.82 6.34
C GLY A 69 -7.15 -8.69 4.96
N ALA A 70 -7.11 -9.83 4.26
CA ALA A 70 -6.62 -10.03 2.90
C ALA A 70 -7.16 -9.03 1.86
N TRP A 71 -8.43 -8.66 2.02
CA TRP A 71 -9.16 -7.80 1.11
C TRP A 71 -8.61 -6.37 1.03
N ALA A 72 -7.96 -5.89 2.09
CA ALA A 72 -7.36 -4.55 2.12
C ALA A 72 -6.18 -4.41 1.13
N TYR A 73 -5.51 -5.52 0.80
CA TYR A 73 -4.46 -5.55 -0.23
C TYR A 73 -5.04 -5.45 -1.64
N TRP A 74 -6.19 -6.10 -1.91
CA TRP A 74 -6.91 -5.91 -3.16
C TRP A 74 -7.43 -4.48 -3.30
N LEU A 75 -7.93 -3.90 -2.20
CA LEU A 75 -8.36 -2.50 -2.18
C LEU A 75 -7.19 -1.54 -2.44
N ALA A 76 -6.00 -1.82 -1.89
CA ALA A 76 -4.79 -1.07 -2.20
C ALA A 76 -4.47 -1.10 -3.70
N LEU A 77 -4.56 -2.27 -4.33
CA LEU A 77 -4.32 -2.42 -5.77
C LEU A 77 -5.39 -1.69 -6.60
N ALA A 78 -6.64 -1.68 -6.16
CA ALA A 78 -7.73 -0.96 -6.81
C ALA A 78 -7.56 0.57 -6.71
N LEU A 79 -7.06 1.07 -5.57
CA LEU A 79 -6.80 2.50 -5.34
C LEU A 79 -5.69 3.08 -6.22
N GLN A 80 -4.92 2.22 -6.88
CA GLN A 80 -3.92 2.64 -7.84
C GLN A 80 -4.49 3.21 -9.13
N ILE A 81 -5.68 2.74 -9.52
CA ILE A 81 -6.35 3.22 -10.73
C ILE A 81 -6.62 4.73 -10.64
N PRO A 82 -7.31 5.25 -9.59
CA PRO A 82 -7.56 6.68 -9.49
C PRO A 82 -6.28 7.50 -9.26
N ALA A 83 -5.26 6.93 -8.60
CA ALA A 83 -3.96 7.58 -8.43
C ALA A 83 -3.22 7.75 -9.77
N ILE A 84 -3.22 6.74 -10.63
CA ILE A 84 -2.61 6.80 -11.96
C ILE A 84 -3.41 7.73 -12.88
N LEU A 85 -4.74 7.74 -12.78
CA LEU A 85 -5.60 8.63 -13.58
C LEU A 85 -5.40 10.12 -13.27
N LEU A 86 -4.84 10.48 -12.10
CA LEU A 86 -4.35 11.85 -11.85
C LEU A 86 -3.27 12.27 -12.86
N GLY A 87 -2.62 11.32 -13.53
CA GLY A 87 -1.75 11.53 -14.69
C GLY A 87 -2.39 12.35 -15.82
N LEU A 88 -3.72 12.32 -15.95
CA LEU A 88 -4.44 13.11 -16.95
C LEU A 88 -4.39 14.61 -16.65
N GLN A 89 -4.34 14.99 -15.37
CA GLN A 89 -4.23 16.39 -14.93
C GLN A 89 -2.76 16.80 -14.72
N VAL A 90 -1.94 15.88 -14.23
CA VAL A 90 -0.52 16.10 -13.92
C VAL A 90 0.27 14.99 -14.59
N SER A 91 0.83 15.22 -15.77
CA SER A 91 1.49 14.16 -16.56
C SER A 91 2.61 13.43 -15.81
N ALA A 92 3.27 14.07 -14.85
CA ALA A 92 4.26 13.44 -13.98
C ALA A 92 3.70 12.26 -13.15
N MET A 93 2.40 12.25 -12.84
CA MET A 93 1.74 11.18 -12.08
C MET A 93 1.64 9.87 -12.85
N TRP A 94 1.79 9.87 -14.18
CA TRP A 94 1.91 8.62 -14.92
C TRP A 94 3.13 7.82 -14.46
N VAL A 95 4.28 8.48 -14.33
CA VAL A 95 5.52 7.83 -13.90
C VAL A 95 5.46 7.49 -12.41
N ILE A 96 5.01 8.46 -11.59
CA ILE A 96 4.98 8.32 -10.14
C ILE A 96 3.95 7.26 -9.71
N GLY A 97 2.73 7.34 -10.23
CA GLY A 97 1.65 6.39 -9.96
C GLY A 97 2.00 4.97 -10.39
N LEU A 98 2.63 4.78 -11.56
CA LEU A 98 3.13 3.46 -11.96
C LEU A 98 4.23 2.95 -11.03
N GLY A 99 5.12 3.84 -10.60
CA GLY A 99 6.19 3.51 -9.65
C GLY A 99 5.64 3.02 -8.32
N PHE A 100 4.65 3.74 -7.76
CA PHE A 100 3.94 3.31 -6.56
C PHE A 100 3.18 2.01 -6.78
N ALA A 101 2.52 1.84 -7.92
CA ALA A 101 1.83 0.60 -8.26
C ALA A 101 2.76 -0.61 -8.27
N ALA A 102 3.93 -0.46 -8.91
CA ALA A 102 4.96 -1.48 -8.96
C ALA A 102 5.54 -1.76 -7.57
N MET A 103 5.79 -0.71 -6.77
CA MET A 103 6.29 -0.85 -5.41
C MET A 103 5.28 -1.54 -4.49
N LEU A 104 3.99 -1.22 -4.62
CA LEU A 104 2.91 -1.84 -3.88
C LEU A 104 2.77 -3.32 -4.26
N ALA A 105 2.74 -3.63 -5.55
CA ALA A 105 2.71 -5.01 -6.04
C ALA A 105 3.92 -5.80 -5.54
N TYR A 106 5.12 -5.20 -5.60
CA TYR A 106 6.34 -5.80 -5.07
C TYR A 106 6.27 -6.00 -3.56
N GLY A 107 5.80 -5.02 -2.80
CA GLY A 107 5.63 -5.09 -1.34
C GLY A 107 4.69 -6.21 -0.90
N ILE A 108 3.60 -6.42 -1.64
CA ILE A 108 2.66 -7.52 -1.40
C ILE A 108 3.33 -8.88 -1.67
N VAL A 109 4.03 -9.03 -2.80
CA VAL A 109 4.65 -10.30 -3.20
C VAL A 109 5.86 -10.66 -2.33
N LYS A 110 6.75 -9.69 -2.07
CA LYS A 110 8.00 -9.88 -1.33
C LYS A 110 7.83 -9.80 0.18
N GLY A 111 6.92 -8.96 0.67
CA GLY A 111 6.60 -8.91 2.10
C GLY A 111 6.22 -10.27 2.63
N ARG A 112 5.45 -11.05 1.86
CA ARG A 112 5.07 -12.43 2.21
C ARG A 112 6.25 -13.40 2.24
N GLN A 113 7.24 -13.24 1.35
CA GLN A 113 8.45 -14.08 1.39
C GLN A 113 9.23 -13.83 2.68
N LEU A 114 9.35 -12.56 3.07
CA LEU A 114 10.08 -12.15 4.27
C LEU A 114 9.37 -12.61 5.55
N ASP A 115 8.04 -12.51 5.58
CA ASP A 115 7.25 -12.99 6.72
C ASP A 115 7.33 -14.53 6.85
N ARG A 116 7.27 -15.28 5.73
CA ARG A 116 7.43 -16.75 5.74
C ARG A 116 8.80 -17.21 6.23
N GLU A 117 9.86 -16.51 5.82
CA GLU A 117 11.22 -16.83 6.24
C GLU A 117 11.39 -16.59 7.75
N LYS A 118 10.84 -15.49 8.26
CA LYS A 118 10.82 -15.18 9.70
C LYS A 118 10.03 -16.21 10.52
N ASP A 119 8.85 -16.61 10.04
CA ASP A 119 8.03 -17.61 10.74
C ASP A 119 8.75 -18.97 10.82
N ALA A 120 9.49 -19.35 9.79
CA ALA A 120 10.29 -20.58 9.78
C ALA A 120 11.48 -20.54 10.76
N VAL A 121 12.07 -19.36 10.97
CA VAL A 121 13.16 -19.16 11.94
C VAL A 121 12.61 -19.18 13.37
N ASP A 122 11.50 -18.48 13.65
CA ASP A 122 10.85 -18.47 14.97
C ASP A 122 10.46 -19.90 15.41
N ALA A 123 9.89 -20.69 14.49
CA ALA A 123 9.53 -22.09 14.77
C ALA A 123 10.75 -22.97 15.13
N ARG A 124 11.92 -22.70 14.54
CA ARG A 124 13.17 -23.41 14.85
C ARG A 124 13.71 -23.02 16.22
N LEU A 125 13.67 -21.73 16.57
CA LEU A 125 14.10 -21.25 17.89
C LEU A 125 13.24 -21.81 19.03
N LEU A 126 11.92 -21.81 18.87
CA LEU A 126 11.00 -22.40 19.86
C LEU A 126 11.22 -23.91 20.02
N ALA A 127 11.58 -24.61 18.96
CA ALA A 127 11.90 -26.04 19.02
C ALA A 127 13.24 -26.31 19.73
N SER A 128 14.23 -25.41 19.64
CA SER A 128 15.50 -25.56 20.34
C SER A 128 15.41 -25.25 21.83
N ASP A 129 14.65 -24.22 22.24
CA ASP A 129 14.44 -23.87 23.66
C ASP A 129 13.75 -25.00 24.43
N GLY A 130 12.75 -25.65 23.82
CA GLY A 130 12.01 -26.75 24.47
C GLY A 130 12.82 -28.06 24.63
N THR A 131 13.99 -28.17 23.99
CA THR A 131 14.91 -29.30 24.15
C THR A 131 15.95 -29.10 25.24
N ASP A 132 16.24 -27.87 25.66
CA ASP A 132 17.20 -27.59 26.74
C ASP A 132 16.55 -27.67 28.15
N GLU A 133 15.22 -27.63 28.24
CA GLU A 133 14.47 -27.75 29.51
C GLU A 133 14.04 -29.18 29.88
N ARG A 134 14.43 -30.22 29.11
CA ARG A 134 14.10 -31.64 29.38
C ARG A 134 15.35 -32.47 29.69
#